data_AF-A0A418NJI9-F1
#
_entry.id   AF-A0A418NJI9-F1
#
_cell.length_a   1.000
_cell.length_b   1.000
_cell.length_c   1.000
_cell.angle_alpha   90.00
_cell.angle_beta   90.00
_cell.angle_gamma   90.00
#
_symmetry.space_group_name_H-M   'P 1'
#
loop_
_entity.id
_entity.type
_entity.pdbx_description
1 polymer ?
#
loop_
_entity_poly.entity_id
_entity_poly.type
_entity_poly.pdbx_seq_one_letter_code
_entity_poly.pdbx_strand_id
1 'polypeptide(L)'
;MQDEPLPYAQDGDEEPGGESPRSGSSLTDDLVALLDDGKTYLEAEKAYQKSRAIYAAHEGKNGIIHGLVAFALIHTALIGLVVGAVIALAPILTIWGATALVTGVLLISGIVLARKALAHFRDAGNSFTDDGQ
;
A
#
# COMPACT_ATOMS: atom_id res chain seq x y z
N MET A 1 -61.05 -37.21 40.09
CA MET A 1 -61.21 -36.30 38.94
C MET A 1 -60.59 -37.02 37.76
N GLN A 2 -61.41 -37.27 36.74
CA GLN A 2 -61.07 -37.55 35.33
C GLN A 2 -60.28 -38.83 35.01
N ASP A 3 -61.03 -39.80 34.50
CA ASP A 3 -60.63 -40.65 33.38
C ASP A 3 -60.24 -39.79 32.18
N GLU A 4 -59.09 -40.04 31.54
CA GLU A 4 -58.89 -39.87 30.09
C GLU A 4 -57.57 -40.53 29.64
N PRO A 5 -57.49 -40.97 28.36
CA PRO A 5 -57.15 -42.35 28.12
C PRO A 5 -56.06 -42.57 27.05
N LEU A 6 -55.71 -43.84 26.95
CA LEU A 6 -55.40 -44.61 25.75
C LEU A 6 -53.96 -44.77 25.22
N PRO A 7 -53.74 -45.95 24.59
CA PRO A 7 -52.47 -46.65 24.52
C PRO A 7 -52.07 -46.91 23.06
N TYR A 8 -51.01 -47.71 22.90
CA TYR A 8 -50.58 -48.43 21.70
C TYR A 8 -49.90 -47.63 20.58
N ALA A 9 -48.59 -47.86 20.53
CA ALA A 9 -47.85 -48.34 19.37
C ALA A 9 -48.40 -47.99 17.98
N GLN A 10 -47.60 -47.21 17.25
CA GLN A 10 -47.54 -47.29 15.80
C GLN A 10 -46.16 -47.88 15.46
N ASP A 11 -46.14 -49.20 15.28
CA ASP A 11 -45.18 -49.84 14.38
C ASP A 11 -45.33 -49.20 12.99
N GLY A 12 -44.21 -48.88 12.36
CA GLY A 12 -44.19 -48.11 11.13
C GLY A 12 -42.81 -48.09 10.48
N ASP A 13 -42.36 -49.28 10.11
CA ASP A 13 -41.80 -49.56 8.80
C ASP A 13 -40.38 -49.08 8.47
N GLU A 14 -39.59 -50.08 8.07
CA GLU A 14 -38.30 -49.99 7.42
C GLU A 14 -38.32 -49.04 6.21
N GLU A 15 -37.18 -48.40 5.96
CA GLU A 15 -36.94 -47.45 4.87
C GLU A 15 -37.45 -47.89 3.49
N PRO A 16 -37.91 -46.91 2.70
CA PRO A 16 -37.54 -46.88 1.31
C PRO A 16 -36.79 -45.58 1.01
N GLY A 17 -35.61 -45.72 0.40
CA GLY A 17 -34.88 -44.62 -0.20
C GLY A 17 -35.81 -43.77 -1.06
N GLY A 18 -36.10 -42.57 -0.58
CA GLY A 18 -36.62 -41.48 -1.37
C GLY A 18 -35.47 -40.56 -1.62
N GLU A 19 -34.82 -40.73 -2.77
CA GLU A 19 -33.93 -39.73 -3.36
C GLU A 19 -34.61 -38.37 -3.23
N SER A 20 -34.15 -37.56 -2.26
CA SER A 20 -34.35 -36.12 -2.37
C SER A 20 -33.79 -35.78 -3.73
N PRO A 21 -34.57 -35.19 -4.65
CA PRO A 21 -34.02 -34.83 -5.94
C PRO A 21 -32.84 -33.92 -5.63
N ARG A 22 -31.62 -34.44 -5.83
CA ARG A 22 -30.46 -33.65 -6.21
C ARG A 22 -30.81 -33.09 -7.60
N SER A 23 -31.88 -32.31 -7.68
CA SER A 23 -32.20 -31.46 -8.81
C SER A 23 -31.05 -30.47 -8.84
N GLY A 24 -30.13 -30.72 -9.77
CA GLY A 24 -28.81 -30.13 -9.77
C GLY A 24 -28.88 -28.63 -9.54
N SER A 25 -28.25 -28.17 -8.46
CA SER A 25 -27.50 -26.93 -8.60
C SER A 25 -26.56 -27.20 -9.77
N SER A 26 -26.85 -26.51 -10.87
CA SER A 26 -26.04 -26.61 -12.06
C SER A 26 -24.60 -26.27 -11.66
N LEU A 27 -23.60 -26.90 -12.27
CA LEU A 27 -22.19 -26.49 -12.08
C LEU A 27 -22.01 -24.98 -12.34
N THR A 28 -22.93 -24.37 -13.11
CA THR A 28 -23.00 -22.92 -13.29
C THR A 28 -23.36 -22.17 -12.01
N ASP A 29 -24.26 -22.69 -11.16
CA ASP A 29 -24.60 -22.09 -9.87
C ASP A 29 -23.42 -22.20 -8.89
N ASP A 30 -22.71 -23.32 -8.90
CA ASP A 30 -21.49 -23.50 -8.09
C ASP A 30 -20.37 -22.56 -8.56
N LEU A 31 -20.24 -22.32 -9.87
CA LEU A 31 -19.30 -21.33 -10.42
C LEU A 31 -19.71 -19.89 -10.07
N VAL A 32 -21.00 -19.59 -10.07
CA VAL A 32 -21.51 -18.28 -9.64
C VAL A 32 -21.23 -18.08 -8.14
N ALA A 33 -21.42 -19.11 -7.31
CA ALA A 33 -21.09 -19.06 -5.89
C ALA A 33 -19.59 -18.87 -5.64
N LEU A 34 -18.72 -19.59 -6.37
CA LEU A 34 -17.26 -19.41 -6.30
C LEU A 34 -16.81 -18.03 -6.79
N LEU A 35 -17.52 -17.45 -7.77
CA LEU A 35 -17.24 -16.11 -8.28
C LEU A 35 -17.64 -15.03 -7.27
N ASP A 36 -18.80 -15.18 -6.62
CA ASP A 36 -19.23 -14.28 -5.56
C ASP A 36 -18.30 -14.38 -4.34
N ASP A 37 -17.92 -15.59 -3.93
CA ASP A 37 -16.94 -15.80 -2.84
C ASP A 37 -15.57 -15.21 -3.19
N GLY A 38 -15.12 -15.36 -4.45
CA GLY A 38 -13.87 -14.78 -4.94
C GLY A 38 -13.90 -13.24 -4.94
N LYS A 39 -15.05 -12.64 -5.26
CA LYS A 39 -15.25 -11.19 -5.16
C LYS A 39 -15.18 -10.72 -3.71
N THR A 40 -15.83 -11.41 -2.79
CA THR A 40 -15.77 -11.11 -1.35
C THR A 40 -14.34 -11.25 -0.80
N TYR A 41 -13.58 -12.25 -1.26
CA TYR A 41 -12.17 -12.41 -0.89
C TYR A 41 -11.28 -11.26 -1.38
N LEU A 42 -11.48 -10.80 -2.61
CA LEU A 42 -10.76 -9.64 -3.16
C LEU A 42 -11.13 -8.33 -2.44
N GLU A 43 -12.39 -8.17 -2.04
CA GLU A 43 -12.84 -7.03 -1.24
C GLU A 43 -12.22 -7.05 0.17
N ALA A 44 -12.07 -8.23 0.78
CA ALA A 44 -11.42 -8.41 2.07
C ALA A 44 -9.91 -8.08 2.02
N GLU A 45 -9.18 -8.54 1.00
CA GLU A 45 -7.75 -8.23 0.85
C GLU A 45 -7.53 -6.73 0.59
N LYS A 46 -8.40 -6.09 -0.22
CA LYS A 46 -8.38 -4.62 -0.41
C LYS A 46 -8.62 -3.89 0.91
N ALA A 47 -9.56 -4.34 1.72
CA ALA A 47 -9.84 -3.75 3.03
C ALA A 47 -8.66 -3.94 4.01
N TYR A 48 -7.98 -5.08 3.95
CA TYR A 48 -6.79 -5.37 4.75
C TYR A 48 -5.60 -4.47 4.37
N GLN A 49 -5.29 -4.37 3.07
CA GLN A 49 -4.22 -3.48 2.58
C GLN A 49 -4.54 -2.01 2.84
N LYS A 50 -5.80 -1.61 2.71
CA LYS A 50 -6.28 -0.26 3.06
C LYS A 50 -6.09 0.03 4.55
N SER A 51 -6.40 -0.93 5.42
CA SER A 51 -6.22 -0.77 6.88
C SER A 51 -4.75 -0.64 7.27
N ARG A 52 -3.86 -1.42 6.65
CA ARG A 52 -2.41 -1.33 6.87
C ARG A 52 -1.82 -0.01 6.35
N ALA A 53 -2.30 0.48 5.21
CA ALA A 53 -1.93 1.79 4.67
C ALA A 53 -2.42 2.95 5.55
N ILE A 54 -3.65 2.88 6.06
CA ILE A 54 -4.21 3.90 6.97
C ILE A 54 -3.47 3.89 8.31
N TYR A 55 -3.17 2.72 8.87
CA TYR A 55 -2.42 2.60 10.12
C TYR A 55 -1.00 3.18 9.97
N ALA A 56 -0.29 2.84 8.89
CA ALA A 56 1.01 3.42 8.58
C ALA A 56 0.96 4.94 8.36
N ALA A 57 -0.10 5.44 7.73
CA ALA A 57 -0.31 6.87 7.53
C ALA A 57 -0.59 7.62 8.85
N HIS A 58 -1.32 6.98 9.78
CA HIS A 58 -1.69 7.62 11.05
C HIS A 58 -0.51 7.71 12.02
N GLU A 59 0.32 6.67 12.08
CA GLU A 59 1.58 6.66 12.85
C GLU A 59 2.61 7.60 12.21
N GLY A 60 2.61 7.70 10.88
CA GLY A 60 3.48 8.59 10.11
C GLY A 60 3.19 10.08 10.28
N LYS A 61 2.05 10.49 10.86
CA LYS A 61 1.66 11.91 10.98
C LYS A 61 2.70 12.75 11.72
N ASN A 62 3.22 12.25 12.84
CA ASN A 62 4.28 12.94 13.58
C ASN A 62 5.59 12.93 12.79
N GLY A 63 5.90 11.83 12.11
CA GLY A 63 7.08 11.71 11.24
C GLY A 63 7.07 12.69 10.07
N ILE A 64 5.91 12.91 9.43
CA ILE A 64 5.73 13.87 8.34
C ILE A 64 5.97 15.30 8.83
N ILE A 65 5.41 15.68 9.99
CA ILE A 65 5.61 17.01 10.56
C ILE A 65 7.09 17.25 10.89
N HIS A 66 7.74 16.31 11.58
CA HIS A 66 9.16 16.42 11.89
C HIS A 66 10.02 16.45 10.62
N GLY A 67 9.70 15.62 9.63
CA GLY A 67 10.37 15.60 8.33
C GLY A 67 10.23 16.93 7.59
N LEU A 68 9.05 17.53 7.59
CA LEU A 68 8.80 18.83 6.96
C LEU A 68 9.55 19.96 7.66
N VAL A 69 9.54 19.97 9.00
CA VAL A 69 10.28 20.96 9.80
C VAL A 69 11.80 20.81 9.57
N ALA A 70 12.32 19.59 9.62
CA ALA A 70 13.73 19.32 9.35
C ALA A 70 14.11 19.75 7.92
N PHE A 71 13.28 19.41 6.93
CA PHE A 71 13.47 19.82 5.54
C PHE A 71 13.50 21.35 5.40
N ALA A 72 12.54 22.06 6.01
CA ALA A 72 12.49 23.52 5.97
C ALA A 72 13.75 24.17 6.59
N LEU A 73 14.23 23.63 7.72
CA LEU A 73 15.45 24.10 8.37
C LEU A 73 16.69 23.84 7.52
N ILE A 74 16.84 22.62 6.99
CA ILE A 74 17.97 22.25 6.11
C ILE A 74 17.95 23.10 4.84
N HIS A 75 16.78 23.31 4.24
CA HIS A 75 16.63 24.14 3.05
C HIS A 75 17.02 25.59 3.32
N THR A 76 16.56 26.15 4.44
CA THR A 76 16.92 27.52 4.85
C THR A 76 18.42 27.63 5.12
N ALA A 77 19.01 26.64 5.80
CA ALA A 77 20.45 26.58 6.03
C ALA A 77 21.24 26.49 4.72
N LEU A 78 20.76 25.73 3.73
CA LEU A 78 21.38 25.61 2.42
C LEU A 78 21.37 26.95 1.66
N ILE A 79 20.28 27.72 1.74
CA ILE A 79 20.23 29.08 1.17
C ILE A 79 21.28 29.97 1.86
N GLY A 80 21.33 29.96 3.20
CA GLY A 80 22.32 30.72 3.96
C GLY A 80 23.75 30.33 3.62
N LEU A 81 24.02 29.04 3.43
CA LEU A 81 25.31 28.51 3.01
C LEU A 81 25.70 29.01 1.62
N VAL A 82 24.77 29.00 0.66
CA VAL A 82 25.00 29.51 -0.71
C VAL A 82 25.34 31.00 -0.67
N VAL A 83 24.55 31.80 0.05
CA VAL A 83 24.79 33.25 0.20
C VAL A 83 26.15 33.50 0.86
N GLY A 84 26.45 32.80 1.96
CA GLY A 84 27.73 32.91 2.66
C GLY A 84 28.92 32.50 1.79
N ALA A 85 28.80 31.41 1.03
CA ALA A 85 29.84 30.95 0.11
C ALA A 85 30.12 31.97 -1.00
N VAL A 86 29.08 32.56 -1.60
CA VAL A 86 29.25 33.61 -2.63
C VAL A 86 29.97 34.81 -2.04
N ILE A 87 29.57 35.29 -0.85
CA ILE A 87 30.23 36.42 -0.19
C ILE A 87 31.70 36.09 0.14
N ALA A 88 31.97 34.88 0.62
CA ALA A 88 33.32 34.44 0.97
C ALA A 88 34.25 34.30 -0.26
N LEU A 89 33.72 33.87 -1.41
CA LEU A 89 34.48 33.68 -2.65
C LEU A 89 34.58 34.94 -3.51
N ALA A 90 33.65 35.89 -3.36
CA ALA A 90 33.64 37.16 -4.09
C ALA A 90 34.99 37.91 -4.11
N PRO A 91 35.77 38.03 -3.01
CA PRO A 91 37.06 38.71 -3.05
C PRO A 91 38.13 37.99 -3.89
N ILE A 92 37.97 36.70 -4.15
CA ILE A 92 38.93 35.88 -4.92
C ILE A 92 38.51 35.77 -6.39
N LEU A 93 37.22 35.53 -6.64
CA LEU A 93 36.69 35.17 -7.97
C LEU A 93 35.82 36.25 -8.61
N THR A 94 35.65 37.41 -7.97
CA THR A 94 34.59 38.40 -8.25
C THR A 94 33.18 37.83 -8.02
N ILE A 95 32.18 38.70 -7.93
CA ILE A 95 30.80 38.28 -7.67
C ILE A 95 30.23 37.36 -8.76
N TRP A 96 30.56 37.62 -10.02
CA TRP A 96 30.11 36.80 -11.17
C TRP A 96 30.80 35.43 -11.19
N GLY A 97 32.11 35.38 -10.90
CA GLY A 97 32.82 34.10 -10.84
C GLY A 97 32.39 33.24 -9.65
N ALA A 98 32.17 33.85 -8.49
CA ALA A 98 31.70 33.15 -7.30
C ALA A 98 30.29 32.56 -7.51
N THR A 99 29.35 33.34 -8.06
CA THR A 99 27.99 32.86 -8.35
C THR A 99 27.97 31.75 -9.38
N ALA A 100 28.73 31.88 -10.47
CA ALA A 100 28.83 30.84 -11.51
C ALA A 100 29.42 29.54 -10.94
N LEU A 101 30.48 29.62 -10.13
CA LEU A 101 31.12 28.45 -9.55
C LEU A 101 30.19 27.73 -8.55
N VAL A 102 29.60 28.45 -7.61
CA VAL A 102 28.71 27.86 -6.60
C VAL A 102 27.49 27.22 -7.28
N THR A 103 26.87 27.92 -8.24
CA THR A 103 25.74 27.38 -9.00
C THR A 103 26.13 26.15 -9.81
N GLY A 104 27.29 26.18 -10.48
CA GLY A 104 27.80 25.04 -11.24
C GLY A 104 28.01 23.79 -10.36
N VAL A 105 28.61 23.95 -9.19
CA VAL A 105 28.82 22.85 -8.23
C VAL A 105 27.49 22.27 -7.74
N LEU A 106 26.52 23.13 -7.39
CA LEU A 106 25.19 22.69 -6.94
C LEU A 106 24.44 21.95 -8.05
N LEU A 107 24.47 22.46 -9.29
CA LEU A 107 23.83 21.83 -10.44
C LEU A 107 24.43 20.46 -10.76
N ILE A 108 25.76 20.36 -10.81
CA ILE A 108 26.44 19.07 -11.06
C ILE A 108 26.09 18.07 -9.96
N SER A 109 26.16 18.49 -8.70
CA SER A 109 25.80 17.65 -7.56
C SER A 109 24.33 17.20 -7.63
N GLY A 110 23.41 18.12 -7.93
CA GLY A 110 21.99 17.84 -8.09
C GLY A 110 21.70 16.84 -9.21
N ILE A 111 22.35 16.99 -10.36
CA ILE A 111 22.23 16.05 -11.48
C ILE A 111 22.73 14.65 -11.09
N VAL A 112 23.89 14.55 -10.43
CA VAL A 112 24.43 13.26 -9.96
C VAL A 112 23.47 12.57 -8.98
N LEU A 113 22.95 13.32 -8.00
CA LEU A 113 21.99 12.79 -7.02
C LEU A 113 20.68 12.37 -7.68
N ALA A 114 20.14 13.18 -8.61
CA ALA A 114 18.92 12.86 -9.34
C ALA A 114 19.07 11.56 -10.16
N ARG A 115 20.22 11.37 -10.82
CA ARG A 115 20.50 10.14 -11.57
C ARG A 115 20.59 8.92 -10.65
N LYS A 116 21.23 9.04 -9.49
CA LYS A 116 21.30 7.96 -8.49
C LYS A 116 19.92 7.62 -7.93
N ALA A 117 19.11 8.62 -7.60
CA ALA A 117 17.73 8.41 -7.13
C ALA A 117 16.89 7.67 -8.17
N LEU A 118 16.98 8.08 -9.44
CA LEU A 118 16.27 7.42 -10.54
C LEU A 118 16.74 5.98 -10.77
N ALA A 119 18.04 5.72 -10.62
CA ALA A 119 18.57 4.35 -10.69
C ALA A 119 18.00 3.47 -9.56
N HIS A 120 17.98 3.98 -8.32
CA HIS A 120 17.41 3.25 -7.19
C HIS A 120 15.92 2.93 -7.37
N PHE A 121 15.12 3.87 -7.90
CA PHE A 121 13.70 3.60 -8.16
C PHE A 121 13.49 2.60 -9.31
N ARG A 122 14.36 2.62 -10.33
CA ARG A 122 14.32 1.64 -11.42
C ARG A 122 14.69 0.24 -10.93
N ASP A 123 15.71 0.12 -10.10
CA ASP A 123 16.11 -1.17 -9.53
C ASP A 123 14.99 -1.76 -8.66
N ALA A 124 14.34 -0.93 -7.84
CA ALA A 124 13.17 -1.34 -7.07
C ALA A 124 11.97 -1.73 -7.97
N GLY A 125 11.78 -1.09 -9.13
CA GLY A 125 10.74 -1.47 -10.08
C GLY A 125 11.03 -2.79 -10.79
N ASN A 126 12.31 -3.06 -11.10
CA ASN A 126 12.74 -4.29 -11.75
C ASN A 126 12.54 -5.52 -10.85
N SER A 127 12.77 -5.41 -9.54
CA SER A 127 12.56 -6.54 -8.62
C SER A 127 11.11 -7.03 -8.57
N PHE A 128 10.13 -6.15 -8.78
CA PHE A 128 8.71 -6.56 -8.82
C PHE A 128 8.30 -7.19 -10.16
N THR A 129 9.11 -7.03 -11.21
CA THR A 129 8.82 -7.59 -12.54
C THR A 129 9.50 -8.95 -12.74
N ASP A 130 10.64 -9.18 -12.07
CA ASP A 130 11.41 -10.43 -12.16
C ASP A 130 10.72 -11.60 -11.41
N ASP A 131 9.98 -11.32 -10.34
CA ASP A 131 9.19 -12.31 -9.58
C ASP A 131 7.93 -12.82 -10.35
N GLY A 132 7.66 -12.27 -11.54
CA GLY A 132 6.45 -12.53 -12.33
C GLY A 132 6.62 -13.45 -13.55
N GLN A 133 7.78 -14.09 -13.75
CA GLN A 133 8.02 -15.06 -14.81
C GLN A 133 8.30 -16.47 -14.29
#